data_AF-A0A6L8EB97-F1
#
_entry.id   AF-A0A6L8EB97-F1
#
_cell.length_a   1.000
_cell.length_b   1.000
_cell.length_c   1.000
_cell.angle_alpha   90.00
_cell.angle_beta   90.00
_cell.angle_gamma   90.00
#
_symmetry.space_group_name_H-M   'P 1'
#
loop_
_entity.id
_entity.type
_entity.pdbx_description
1 polymer ?
#
loop_
_entity_poly.entity_id
_entity_poly.type
_entity_poly.pdbx_seq_one_letter_code
_entity_poly.pdbx_strand_id
1 'polypeptide(L)'
;MALIDPAEFFIKQASSIEGTLMPSLNSIDLTPQVHLDYQCRFGNFNVNPAEFFHLNSKLVRGSTRKIAANPEHVNSVIQSYIETSYNPAPESVDDMDASPIVAFELWRQQVPEYLHGLGQHSVERYYAFDTLVLTGNTLNKVLPGKSILWTDRLLTEAQLTAFNNALYGVAAEALSQSSSVLMIVGCPWRYMMMYGPRGYRKMLIDIGFVLSALNPAFEDGKAMMIDHFYDNEIDRILGLDGIERSIQTIIICADKALDVVDSATSEDKK
;
A
#
# COMPACT_ATOMS: atom_id res chain seq x y z
N MET A 1 6.71 -17.60 -20.13
CA MET A 1 5.64 -18.56 -19.83
C MET A 1 4.36 -17.73 -19.75
N ALA A 2 3.38 -17.95 -20.61
CA ALA A 2 2.16 -17.13 -20.62
C ALA A 2 1.37 -17.43 -19.34
N LEU A 3 1.04 -16.39 -18.56
CA LEU A 3 0.13 -16.50 -17.42
C LEU A 3 -1.26 -16.80 -17.98
N ILE A 4 -1.71 -18.04 -17.83
CA ILE A 4 -3.09 -18.42 -18.17
C ILE A 4 -4.00 -17.76 -17.15
N ASP A 5 -5.01 -17.01 -17.62
CA ASP A 5 -6.03 -16.44 -16.76
C ASP A 5 -6.73 -17.57 -15.97
N PRO A 6 -6.69 -17.55 -14.63
CA PRO A 6 -7.37 -18.53 -13.80
C PRO A 6 -8.86 -18.70 -14.16
N ALA A 7 -9.54 -17.65 -14.61
CA ALA A 7 -10.95 -17.70 -15.01
C ALA A 7 -11.18 -18.54 -16.27
N GLU A 8 -10.31 -18.43 -17.27
CA GLU A 8 -10.38 -19.25 -18.50
C GLU A 8 -10.21 -20.75 -18.20
N PHE A 9 -9.37 -21.08 -17.22
CA PHE A 9 -9.17 -22.46 -16.78
C PHE A 9 -10.45 -23.09 -16.22
N PHE A 10 -11.25 -22.32 -15.46
CA PHE A 10 -12.51 -22.81 -14.90
C PHE A 10 -13.60 -23.01 -15.95
N ILE A 11 -13.62 -22.23 -17.02
CA ILE A 11 -14.63 -22.32 -18.08
C ILE A 11 -14.38 -23.53 -19.00
N LYS A 12 -13.11 -23.91 -19.20
CA LYS A 12 -12.71 -24.97 -20.15
C LYS A 12 -12.63 -26.38 -19.53
N GLN A 13 -12.79 -26.55 -18.22
CA GLN A 13 -12.79 -27.88 -17.60
C GLN A 13 -14.09 -28.64 -17.84
N ALA A 14 -14.13 -29.43 -18.92
CA ALA A 14 -14.96 -30.63 -18.98
C ALA A 14 -14.30 -31.67 -18.06
N SER A 15 -14.77 -31.78 -16.82
CA SER A 15 -14.22 -32.72 -15.83
C SER A 15 -14.43 -34.17 -16.27
N SER A 16 -13.36 -34.82 -16.73
CA SER A 16 -13.33 -36.27 -16.91
C SER A 16 -13.20 -36.97 -15.55
N ILE A 17 -13.99 -38.02 -15.34
CA ILE A 17 -14.13 -38.81 -14.09
C ILE A 17 -12.82 -39.43 -13.55
N GLU A 18 -11.73 -39.45 -14.33
CA GLU A 18 -10.45 -40.10 -13.96
C GLU A 18 -9.39 -39.16 -13.36
N GLY A 19 -9.69 -37.87 -13.17
CA GLY A 19 -8.72 -36.84 -12.77
C GLY A 19 -8.69 -36.47 -11.29
N THR A 20 -8.74 -37.43 -10.35
CA THR A 20 -8.58 -37.12 -8.91
C THR A 20 -7.30 -37.73 -8.37
N LEU A 21 -6.15 -37.31 -8.90
CA LEU A 21 -4.88 -37.49 -8.20
C LEU A 21 -4.81 -36.43 -7.10
N MET A 22 -5.30 -36.77 -5.91
CA MET A 22 -4.99 -35.95 -4.73
C MET A 22 -3.49 -36.11 -4.46
N PRO A 23 -2.69 -35.03 -4.50
CA PRO A 23 -1.29 -35.09 -4.13
C PRO A 23 -1.16 -35.64 -2.70
N SER A 24 -0.10 -36.41 -2.44
CA SER A 24 0.12 -37.01 -1.11
C SER A 24 0.25 -35.92 -0.05
N LEU A 25 -0.17 -36.20 1.19
CA LEU A 25 -0.09 -35.25 2.32
C LEU A 25 1.30 -34.65 2.59
N ASN A 26 2.37 -35.24 2.03
CA ASN A 26 3.75 -34.80 2.21
C ASN A 26 4.37 -34.13 0.98
N SER A 27 3.63 -33.92 -0.11
CA SER A 27 4.16 -33.16 -1.24
C SER A 27 4.03 -31.67 -0.99
N ILE A 28 5.16 -30.97 -0.98
CA ILE A 28 5.20 -29.51 -0.97
C ILE A 28 5.21 -29.07 -2.43
N ASP A 29 4.21 -28.30 -2.84
CA ASP A 29 4.20 -27.70 -4.16
C ASP A 29 5.23 -26.55 -4.19
N LEU A 30 6.20 -26.65 -5.10
CA LEU A 30 7.26 -25.63 -5.26
C LEU A 30 6.78 -24.45 -6.09
N THR A 31 5.63 -24.59 -6.75
CA THR A 31 4.98 -23.57 -7.57
C THR A 31 3.50 -23.53 -7.20
N PRO A 32 3.16 -22.99 -6.01
CA PRO A 32 1.78 -22.94 -5.55
C PRO A 32 0.90 -22.29 -6.62
N GLN A 33 -0.03 -23.06 -7.17
CA GLN A 33 -1.01 -22.55 -8.12
C GLN A 33 -2.22 -22.08 -7.32
N VAL A 34 -2.63 -20.82 -7.50
CA VAL A 34 -3.73 -20.20 -6.74
C VAL A 34 -5.01 -21.04 -6.72
N HIS A 35 -5.32 -21.73 -7.82
CA HIS A 35 -6.49 -22.60 -7.92
C HIS A 35 -6.35 -23.91 -7.12
N LEU A 36 -5.15 -24.48 -7.04
CA LEU A 36 -4.87 -25.68 -6.23
C LEU A 36 -4.97 -25.35 -4.75
N ASP A 37 -4.47 -24.18 -4.32
CA ASP A 37 -4.61 -23.72 -2.92
C ASP A 37 -6.09 -23.58 -2.53
N TYR A 38 -6.93 -23.07 -3.43
CA TYR A 38 -8.37 -22.99 -3.21
C TYR A 38 -9.04 -24.36 -3.14
N GLN A 39 -8.76 -25.27 -4.09
CA GLN A 39 -9.33 -26.61 -4.11
C GLN A 39 -8.88 -27.45 -2.89
N CYS A 40 -7.62 -27.32 -2.51
CA CYS A 40 -7.04 -28.01 -1.37
C CYS A 40 -7.47 -27.45 -0.02
N ARG A 41 -8.12 -26.28 0.03
CA ARG A 41 -8.60 -25.63 1.25
C ARG A 41 -9.42 -26.56 2.16
N PHE A 42 -10.20 -27.47 1.56
CA PHE A 42 -11.06 -28.40 2.30
C PHE A 42 -10.38 -29.72 2.66
N GLY A 43 -9.28 -30.08 1.99
CA GLY A 43 -8.63 -31.39 2.10
C GLY A 43 -7.29 -31.38 2.84
N ASN A 44 -6.56 -30.26 2.82
CA ASN A 44 -5.22 -30.15 3.41
C ASN A 44 -5.25 -29.40 4.76
N PHE A 45 -4.37 -29.82 5.68
CA PHE A 45 -4.12 -29.13 6.96
C PHE A 45 -3.33 -27.80 6.82
N ASN A 46 -2.99 -27.39 5.60
CA ASN A 46 -2.32 -26.12 5.35
C ASN A 46 -3.33 -24.98 5.37
N VAL A 47 -3.40 -24.29 6.51
CA VAL A 47 -4.22 -23.10 6.67
C VAL A 47 -3.60 -21.97 5.85
N ASN A 48 -4.36 -21.43 4.90
CA ASN A 48 -3.95 -20.25 4.14
C ASN A 48 -3.64 -19.08 5.12
N PRO A 49 -2.49 -18.40 5.01
CA PRO A 49 -2.13 -17.28 5.90
C PRO A 49 -3.20 -16.19 5.98
N ALA A 50 -3.90 -15.91 4.88
CA ALA A 50 -5.00 -14.95 4.85
C ALA A 50 -6.21 -15.40 5.68
N GLU A 51 -6.52 -16.69 5.72
CA GLU A 51 -7.58 -17.24 6.57
C GLU A 51 -7.19 -17.20 8.05
N PHE A 52 -5.95 -17.56 8.35
CA PHE A 52 -5.41 -17.44 9.70
C PHE A 52 -5.50 -15.99 10.17
N PHE A 53 -5.06 -15.03 9.34
CA PHE A 53 -5.20 -13.61 9.62
C PHE A 53 -6.66 -13.19 9.82
N HIS A 54 -7.56 -13.61 8.92
CA HIS A 54 -8.97 -13.25 8.97
C HIS A 54 -9.63 -13.75 10.25
N LEU A 55 -9.39 -15.00 10.66
CA LEU A 55 -9.89 -15.56 11.92
C LEU A 55 -9.28 -14.85 13.13
N ASN A 56 -7.97 -14.60 13.12
CA ASN A 56 -7.28 -13.95 14.23
C ASN A 56 -7.60 -12.45 14.37
N SER A 57 -8.15 -11.80 13.36
CA SER A 57 -8.60 -10.40 13.45
C SER A 57 -10.08 -10.22 13.84
N LYS A 58 -10.87 -11.31 13.99
CA LYS A 58 -12.27 -11.24 14.44
C LYS A 58 -12.40 -10.86 15.92
N LEU A 59 -13.38 -9.99 16.20
CA LEU A 59 -13.92 -9.78 17.54
C LEU A 59 -15.12 -10.70 17.74
N VAL A 60 -15.14 -11.42 18.86
CA VAL A 60 -16.25 -12.30 19.23
C VAL A 60 -16.71 -11.93 20.63
N ARG A 61 -18.01 -12.02 20.92
CA ARG A 61 -18.55 -11.63 22.23
C ARG A 61 -17.89 -12.37 23.41
N GLY A 62 -17.45 -13.61 23.18
CA GLY A 62 -16.74 -14.42 24.17
C GLY A 62 -15.24 -14.15 24.31
N SER A 63 -14.66 -13.21 23.55
CA SER A 63 -13.23 -12.88 23.64
C SER A 63 -12.97 -11.42 23.26
N THR A 64 -12.64 -10.62 24.28
CA THR A 64 -12.20 -9.22 24.15
C THR A 64 -10.68 -9.08 24.10
N ARG A 65 -9.92 -10.18 24.05
CA ARG A 65 -8.43 -10.20 24.03
C ARG A 65 -7.78 -9.37 22.90
N LYS A 66 -8.59 -8.78 22.02
CA LYS A 66 -8.20 -8.05 20.82
C LYS A 66 -8.76 -6.62 20.78
N ILE A 67 -9.37 -6.16 21.88
CA ILE A 67 -9.76 -4.78 22.11
C ILE A 67 -8.78 -4.21 23.13
N ALA A 68 -8.22 -3.04 22.85
CA ALA A 68 -7.40 -2.36 23.84
C ALA A 68 -8.23 -2.10 25.10
N ALA A 69 -7.73 -2.55 26.25
CA ALA A 69 -8.46 -2.48 27.51
C ALA A 69 -8.78 -1.04 27.93
N ASN A 70 -7.99 -0.06 27.47
CA ASN A 70 -8.17 1.36 27.74
C ASN A 70 -8.00 2.19 26.44
N PRO A 71 -9.10 2.65 25.81
CA PRO A 71 -9.04 3.48 24.60
C PRO A 71 -8.32 4.83 24.80
N GLU A 72 -8.41 5.43 25.99
CA GLU A 72 -7.75 6.70 26.29
C GLU A 72 -6.23 6.54 26.24
N HIS A 73 -5.73 5.42 26.79
CA HIS A 73 -4.30 5.11 26.77
C HIS A 73 -3.79 4.84 25.34
N VAL A 74 -4.59 4.20 24.48
CA VAL A 74 -4.23 4.06 23.07
C VAL A 74 -4.14 5.41 22.39
N ASN A 75 -5.12 6.29 22.62
CA ASN A 75 -5.10 7.62 22.06
C ASN A 75 -3.89 8.43 22.54
N SER A 76 -3.51 8.32 23.82
CA SER A 76 -2.29 9.00 24.31
C SER A 76 -1.01 8.47 23.67
N VAL A 77 -0.90 7.16 23.41
CA VAL A 77 0.25 6.56 22.70
C VAL A 77 0.31 7.08 21.26
N ILE A 78 -0.84 7.15 20.57
CA ILE A 78 -0.92 7.67 19.21
C ILE A 78 -0.49 9.15 19.16
N GLN A 79 -1.04 9.97 20.06
CA GLN A 79 -0.69 11.39 20.13
C GLN A 79 0.80 11.59 20.44
N SER A 80 1.32 10.88 21.44
CA SER A 80 2.74 10.93 21.78
C SER A 80 3.64 10.54 20.61
N TYR A 81 3.26 9.52 19.82
CA TYR A 81 4.00 9.13 18.62
C TYR A 81 4.04 10.25 17.58
N ILE A 82 2.89 10.87 17.29
CA ILE A 82 2.76 11.95 16.30
C ILE A 82 3.57 13.18 16.74
N GLU A 83 3.54 13.51 18.02
CA GLU A 83 4.30 14.64 18.56
C GLU A 83 5.81 14.40 18.55
N THR A 84 6.26 13.16 18.81
CA THR A 84 7.70 12.87 18.99
C THR A 84 8.40 12.45 17.70
N SER A 85 7.77 11.61 16.87
CA SER A 85 8.43 11.01 15.69
C SER A 85 8.62 11.98 14.53
N TYR A 86 7.93 13.12 14.57
CA TYR A 86 7.88 14.09 13.48
C TYR A 86 8.38 15.49 13.90
N ASN A 87 9.08 15.60 15.03
CA ASN A 87 9.78 16.80 15.44
C ASN A 87 11.29 16.60 15.21
N PRO A 88 11.91 17.20 14.18
CA PRO A 88 13.36 17.25 14.10
C PRO A 88 13.92 17.86 15.39
N ALA A 89 14.94 17.23 15.97
CA ALA A 89 15.68 17.86 17.03
C ALA A 89 16.28 19.17 16.48
N PRO A 90 16.25 20.29 17.21
CA PRO A 90 16.83 21.56 16.76
C PRO A 90 18.28 21.40 16.29
N GLU A 91 19.02 20.49 16.93
CA GLU A 91 20.42 20.15 16.67
C GLU A 91 20.64 19.36 15.36
N SER A 92 19.59 18.83 14.75
CA SER A 92 19.66 18.10 13.46
C SER A 92 19.55 19.01 12.23
N VAL A 93 19.44 20.33 12.42
CA VAL A 93 19.19 21.33 11.37
C VAL A 93 20.39 22.28 11.19
N ASP A 94 21.58 21.92 11.69
CA ASP A 94 22.76 22.79 11.64
C ASP A 94 23.30 23.06 10.22
N ASP A 95 22.80 22.36 9.20
CA ASP A 95 23.13 22.59 7.79
C ASP A 95 21.91 23.09 7.01
N MET A 96 21.58 24.38 7.18
CA MET A 96 20.41 25.02 6.54
C MET A 96 20.42 24.95 5.00
N ASP A 97 21.59 24.83 4.38
CA ASP A 97 21.75 24.74 2.91
C ASP A 97 21.40 23.35 2.35
N ALA A 98 21.24 22.34 3.21
CA ALA A 98 20.81 20.98 2.85
C ALA A 98 19.63 20.51 3.72
N SER A 99 18.81 21.44 4.21
CA SER A 99 17.71 21.08 5.11
C SER A 99 16.73 20.12 4.41
N PRO A 100 16.45 18.95 5.00
CA PRO A 100 15.49 17.99 4.44
C PRO A 100 14.04 18.49 4.58
N ILE A 101 13.82 19.73 5.01
CA ILE A 101 12.49 20.27 5.26
C ILE A 101 12.03 21.06 4.05
N VAL A 102 10.91 20.63 3.45
CA VAL A 102 10.26 21.36 2.36
C VAL A 102 9.05 22.10 2.93
N ALA A 103 9.03 23.42 2.76
CA ALA A 103 7.89 24.24 3.13
C ALA A 103 6.65 23.82 2.32
N PHE A 104 5.50 23.74 2.98
CA PHE A 104 4.26 23.29 2.33
C PHE A 104 3.87 24.13 1.12
N GLU A 105 4.10 25.44 1.19
CA GLU A 105 3.79 26.38 0.10
C GLU A 105 4.61 26.09 -1.17
N LEU A 106 5.87 25.69 -1.01
CA LEU A 106 6.73 25.31 -2.13
C LEU A 106 6.28 23.97 -2.71
N TRP A 107 5.95 23.02 -1.84
CA TRP A 107 5.44 21.71 -2.26
C TRP A 107 4.12 21.83 -3.04
N ARG A 108 3.20 22.68 -2.59
CA ARG A 108 1.90 22.94 -3.26
C ARG A 108 2.04 23.40 -4.71
N GLN A 109 3.17 24.00 -5.09
CA GLN A 109 3.44 24.40 -6.47
C GLN A 109 3.87 23.23 -7.37
N GLN A 110 4.26 22.11 -6.77
CA GLN A 110 4.81 20.94 -7.47
C GLN A 110 3.84 19.75 -7.52
N VAL A 111 2.72 19.82 -6.80
CA VAL A 111 1.74 18.73 -6.73
C VAL A 111 0.31 19.21 -6.99
N PRO A 112 -0.56 18.32 -7.51
CA PRO A 112 -1.97 18.64 -7.71
C PRO A 112 -2.67 19.15 -6.44
N GLU A 113 -3.63 20.06 -6.63
CA GLU A 113 -4.38 20.73 -5.54
C GLU A 113 -5.05 19.76 -4.56
N TYR A 114 -5.57 18.63 -5.05
CA TYR A 114 -6.24 17.64 -4.20
C TYR A 114 -5.30 16.93 -3.22
N LEU A 115 -3.97 17.01 -3.41
CA LEU A 115 -3.00 16.50 -2.45
C LEU A 115 -2.67 17.51 -1.34
N HIS A 116 -3.07 18.78 -1.47
CA HIS A 116 -2.73 19.84 -0.52
C HIS A 116 -3.37 19.67 0.86
N GLY A 117 -4.35 18.77 1.00
CA GLY A 117 -4.99 18.41 2.27
C GLY A 117 -4.35 17.21 2.98
N LEU A 118 -3.37 16.53 2.34
CA LEU A 118 -2.75 15.34 2.92
C LEU A 118 -2.06 15.67 4.25
N GLY A 119 -2.27 14.80 5.24
CA GLY A 119 -1.75 14.96 6.59
C GLY A 119 -2.45 16.03 7.44
N GLN A 120 -3.33 16.87 6.89
CA GLN A 120 -3.94 18.00 7.64
C GLN A 120 -5.19 17.60 8.44
N HIS A 121 -5.87 16.53 8.01
CA HIS A 121 -7.11 16.06 8.63
C HIS A 121 -6.93 14.66 9.20
N SER A 122 -7.59 14.41 10.34
CA SER A 122 -7.57 13.10 11.04
C SER A 122 -6.15 12.57 11.24
N VAL A 123 -5.27 13.42 11.78
CA VAL A 123 -3.84 13.18 11.99
C VAL A 123 -3.58 11.84 12.70
N GLU A 124 -4.43 11.46 13.64
CA GLU A 124 -4.38 10.21 14.39
C GLU A 124 -4.47 8.95 13.50
N ARG A 125 -5.03 9.07 12.29
CA ARG A 125 -5.18 7.97 11.34
C ARG A 125 -3.87 7.61 10.65
N TYR A 126 -2.94 8.55 10.55
CA TYR A 126 -1.59 8.33 10.00
C TYR A 126 -0.68 7.59 10.98
N TYR A 127 -1.16 7.21 12.18
CA TYR A 127 -0.33 6.54 13.17
C TYR A 127 0.36 5.28 12.65
N ALA A 128 -0.37 4.44 11.89
CA ALA A 128 0.11 3.12 11.47
C ALA A 128 0.58 3.06 10.01
N PHE A 129 0.73 4.19 9.33
CA PHE A 129 1.29 4.23 7.98
C PHE A 129 1.95 5.57 7.70
N ASP A 130 2.94 5.55 6.83
CA ASP A 130 3.60 6.75 6.35
C ASP A 130 3.10 7.06 4.93
N THR A 131 2.98 8.35 4.61
CA THR A 131 2.55 8.82 3.29
C THR A 131 3.74 9.45 2.60
N LEU A 132 4.14 8.90 1.46
CA LEU A 132 5.25 9.37 0.66
C LEU A 132 4.73 9.92 -0.67
N VAL A 133 5.34 10.99 -1.15
CA VAL A 133 5.00 11.66 -2.41
C VAL A 133 6.28 11.83 -3.19
N LEU A 134 6.37 11.15 -4.33
CA LEU A 134 7.45 11.30 -5.30
C LEU A 134 7.05 12.37 -6.32
N THR A 135 7.87 13.42 -6.43
CA THR A 135 7.73 14.47 -7.44
C THR A 135 9.05 14.63 -8.17
N GLY A 136 9.06 14.35 -9.47
CA GLY A 136 10.30 14.22 -10.25
C GLY A 136 11.16 13.09 -9.68
N ASN A 137 12.32 13.43 -9.12
CA ASN A 137 13.23 12.49 -8.46
C ASN A 137 13.28 12.64 -6.94
N THR A 138 12.45 13.51 -6.35
CA THR A 138 12.48 13.80 -4.92
C THR A 138 11.35 13.04 -4.21
N LEU A 139 11.73 12.20 -3.26
CA LEU A 139 10.78 11.47 -2.41
C LEU A 139 10.57 12.24 -1.10
N ASN A 140 9.36 12.78 -0.93
CA ASN A 140 8.98 13.54 0.25
C ASN A 140 8.02 12.74 1.12
N LYS A 141 8.26 12.73 2.42
CA LYS A 141 7.36 12.18 3.43
C LYS A 141 6.45 13.30 3.96
N VAL A 142 5.14 13.03 3.92
CA VAL A 142 4.12 13.92 4.51
C VAL A 142 4.16 13.74 6.02
N LEU A 143 4.30 14.85 6.75
CA LEU A 143 4.27 14.88 8.21
C LEU A 143 2.87 15.22 8.70
N PRO A 144 2.14 14.30 9.37
CA PRO A 144 0.78 14.55 9.82
C PRO A 144 0.69 15.74 10.79
N GLY A 145 -0.27 16.62 10.55
CA GLY A 145 -0.54 17.81 11.39
C GLY A 145 0.50 18.92 11.27
N LYS A 146 1.42 18.84 10.30
CA LYS A 146 2.47 19.83 10.08
C LYS A 146 2.32 20.47 8.70
N SER A 147 2.67 21.75 8.61
CA SER A 147 2.77 22.48 7.34
C SER A 147 4.18 22.38 6.74
N ILE A 148 4.79 21.19 6.82
CA ILE A 148 6.10 20.90 6.25
C ILE A 148 6.13 19.45 5.78
N LEU A 149 6.97 19.18 4.78
CA LEU A 149 7.32 17.82 4.36
C LEU A 149 8.77 17.55 4.69
N TRP A 150 9.09 16.26 4.79
CA TRP A 150 10.44 15.78 4.99
C TRP A 150 10.95 15.10 3.73
N THR A 151 11.97 15.64 3.07
CA THR A 151 12.70 14.98 2.00
C THR A 151 13.36 13.72 2.55
N ASP A 152 12.80 12.55 2.23
CA ASP A 152 13.35 11.26 2.66
C ASP A 152 14.63 10.95 1.89
N ARG A 153 14.57 11.06 0.55
CA ARG A 153 15.71 10.83 -0.33
C ARG A 153 15.48 11.38 -1.74
N LEU A 154 16.58 11.47 -2.48
CA LEU A 154 16.58 11.65 -3.93
C LEU A 154 16.77 10.29 -4.59
N LEU A 155 15.90 9.96 -5.54
CA LEU A 155 16.01 8.76 -6.36
C LEU A 155 16.93 9.03 -7.56
N THR A 156 17.84 8.11 -7.82
CA THR A 156 18.67 8.13 -9.03
C THR A 156 17.83 7.76 -10.26
N GLU A 157 18.28 8.15 -11.46
CA GLU A 157 17.62 7.74 -12.72
C GLU A 157 17.47 6.21 -12.84
N ALA A 158 18.47 5.46 -12.37
CA ALA A 158 18.42 4.00 -12.33
C ALA A 158 17.31 3.49 -11.39
N GLN A 159 17.14 4.12 -10.22
CA GLN A 159 16.05 3.78 -9.29
C GLN A 159 14.68 4.18 -9.84
N LEU A 160 14.56 5.32 -10.52
CA LEU A 160 13.31 5.72 -11.18
C LEU A 160 12.94 4.74 -12.31
N THR A 161 13.93 4.31 -13.09
CA THR A 161 13.74 3.29 -14.13
C THR A 161 13.31 1.96 -13.52
N ALA A 162 13.97 1.53 -12.44
CA ALA A 162 13.59 0.32 -11.71
C ALA A 162 12.18 0.43 -11.09
N PHE A 163 11.83 1.60 -10.55
CA PHE A 163 10.51 1.87 -10.00
C PHE A 163 9.43 1.72 -11.08
N ASN A 164 9.63 2.31 -12.26
CA ASN A 164 8.71 2.17 -13.38
C ASN A 164 8.56 0.71 -13.84
N ASN A 165 9.68 -0.02 -13.93
CA ASN A 165 9.67 -1.45 -14.31
C ASN A 165 9.00 -2.35 -13.27
N ALA A 166 8.94 -1.90 -12.01
CA ALA A 166 8.28 -2.63 -10.93
C ALA A 166 6.75 -2.45 -10.95
N LEU A 167 6.20 -1.51 -11.72
CA LEU A 167 4.76 -1.36 -11.92
C LEU A 167 4.28 -2.32 -13.01
N TYR A 168 3.14 -2.97 -12.80
CA TYR A 168 2.59 -3.93 -13.77
C TYR A 168 1.52 -3.30 -14.68
N GLY A 169 1.53 -3.63 -15.97
CA GLY A 169 0.46 -3.29 -16.90
C GLY A 169 0.43 -1.82 -17.35
N VAL A 170 -0.78 -1.22 -17.39
CA VAL A 170 -1.08 0.12 -17.95
C VAL A 170 -0.43 1.27 -17.13
N ALA A 171 0.13 0.95 -15.96
CA ALA A 171 0.72 1.91 -15.04
C ALA A 171 1.88 2.73 -15.65
N ALA A 172 2.65 2.16 -16.59
CA ALA A 172 3.80 2.83 -17.18
C ALA A 172 3.42 4.05 -18.05
N GLU A 173 2.32 3.97 -18.81
CA GLU A 173 1.83 5.09 -19.62
C GLU A 173 1.26 6.20 -18.73
N ALA A 174 0.46 5.83 -17.74
CA ALA A 174 -0.08 6.76 -16.76
C ALA A 174 1.02 7.48 -15.96
N LEU A 175 2.12 6.78 -15.62
CA LEU A 175 3.26 7.38 -14.92
C LEU A 175 3.93 8.47 -15.75
N SER A 176 4.02 8.31 -17.08
CA SER A 176 4.61 9.31 -17.97
C SER A 176 3.81 10.62 -18.04
N GLN A 177 2.51 10.56 -17.72
CA GLN A 177 1.60 11.71 -17.68
C GLN A 177 1.45 12.29 -16.28
N SER A 178 2.01 11.63 -15.27
CA SER A 178 1.87 12.00 -13.86
C SER A 178 2.74 13.21 -13.51
N SER A 179 2.22 14.06 -12.64
CA SER A 179 3.00 15.12 -11.98
C SER A 179 3.58 14.63 -10.66
N SER A 180 2.93 13.66 -10.01
CA SER A 180 3.43 13.05 -8.79
C SER A 180 2.93 11.61 -8.60
N VAL A 181 3.59 10.88 -7.71
CA VAL A 181 3.18 9.54 -7.28
C VAL A 181 3.05 9.52 -5.77
N LEU A 182 1.84 9.21 -5.29
CA LEU A 182 1.55 9.00 -3.88
C LEU A 182 1.73 7.52 -3.52
N MET A 183 2.43 7.25 -2.42
CA MET A 183 2.71 5.92 -1.92
C MET A 183 2.34 5.85 -0.44
N ILE A 184 1.65 4.76 -0.07
CA ILE A 184 1.27 4.51 1.32
C ILE A 184 2.11 3.35 1.84
N VAL A 185 2.93 3.61 2.85
CA VAL A 185 3.79 2.61 3.50
C VAL A 185 3.15 2.20 4.82
N GLY A 186 2.67 0.98 4.90
CA GLY A 186 2.03 0.43 6.09
C GLY A 186 3.05 0.04 7.14
N CYS A 187 2.77 0.35 8.40
CA CYS A 187 3.53 -0.11 9.56
C CYS A 187 2.58 -0.75 10.58
N PRO A 188 2.07 -1.96 10.29
CA PRO A 188 0.97 -2.55 11.05
C PRO A 188 1.34 -2.85 12.49
N TRP A 189 2.63 -3.08 12.78
CA TRP A 189 3.14 -3.37 14.13
C TRP A 189 2.78 -2.29 15.15
N ARG A 190 2.72 -1.02 14.74
CA ARG A 190 2.31 0.08 15.62
C ARG A 190 0.94 -0.18 16.25
N TYR A 191 -0.03 -0.66 15.45
CA TYR A 191 -1.32 -1.09 16.01
C TYR A 191 -1.29 -2.51 16.57
N MET A 192 -0.51 -3.44 16.01
CA MET A 192 -0.50 -4.81 16.49
C MET A 192 0.04 -4.96 17.91
N MET A 193 0.91 -4.05 18.35
CA MET A 193 1.34 -3.96 19.76
C MET A 193 0.16 -3.74 20.73
N MET A 194 -0.91 -3.06 20.29
CA MET A 194 -2.07 -2.72 21.13
C MET A 194 -3.29 -3.62 20.86
N TYR A 195 -3.47 -4.06 19.62
CA TYR A 195 -4.67 -4.79 19.16
C TYR A 195 -4.39 -6.23 18.72
N GLY A 196 -3.14 -6.70 18.82
CA GLY A 196 -2.71 -7.97 18.22
C GLY A 196 -2.93 -7.97 16.71
N PRO A 197 -3.18 -9.13 16.07
CA PRO A 197 -3.38 -9.24 14.62
C PRO A 197 -4.50 -8.35 14.05
N ARG A 198 -5.46 -7.91 14.87
CA ARG A 198 -6.50 -6.96 14.43
C ARG A 198 -5.93 -5.59 14.07
N GLY A 199 -4.75 -5.24 14.57
CA GLY A 199 -4.07 -3.97 14.28
C GLY A 199 -3.82 -3.75 12.79
N TYR A 200 -3.46 -4.79 12.04
CA TYR A 200 -3.31 -4.72 10.58
C TYR A 200 -4.63 -4.33 9.89
N ARG A 201 -5.76 -4.95 10.29
CA ARG A 201 -7.08 -4.57 9.76
C ARG A 201 -7.43 -3.10 10.09
N LYS A 202 -7.09 -2.63 11.29
CA LYS A 202 -7.30 -1.24 11.68
C LYS A 202 -6.48 -0.28 10.81
N MET A 203 -5.21 -0.59 10.56
CA MET A 203 -4.34 0.17 9.66
C MET A 203 -4.97 0.30 8.26
N LEU A 204 -5.43 -0.80 7.66
CA LEU A 204 -6.08 -0.76 6.34
C LEU A 204 -7.36 0.10 6.33
N ILE A 205 -8.16 0.06 7.40
CA ILE A 205 -9.34 0.93 7.55
C ILE A 205 -8.92 2.41 7.59
N ASP A 206 -7.84 2.74 8.30
CA ASP A 206 -7.36 4.11 8.38
C ASP A 206 -6.78 4.61 7.06
N ILE A 207 -6.05 3.75 6.33
CA ILE A 207 -5.58 4.02 4.97
C ILE A 207 -6.79 4.35 4.08
N GLY A 208 -7.80 3.47 4.03
CA GLY A 208 -9.00 3.70 3.22
C GLY A 208 -9.75 4.98 3.61
N PHE A 209 -9.83 5.29 4.91
CA PHE A 209 -10.42 6.55 5.39
C PHE A 209 -9.66 7.76 4.87
N VAL A 210 -8.33 7.77 4.97
CA VAL A 210 -7.50 8.88 4.48
C VAL A 210 -7.58 9.01 2.95
N LEU A 211 -7.54 7.89 2.23
CA LEU A 211 -7.62 7.89 0.77
C LEU A 211 -9.00 8.31 0.25
N SER A 212 -10.06 8.22 1.06
CA SER A 212 -11.39 8.70 0.65
C SER A 212 -11.44 10.21 0.35
N ALA A 213 -10.49 10.99 0.88
CA ALA A 213 -10.33 12.39 0.53
C ALA A 213 -9.93 12.60 -0.95
N LEU A 214 -9.40 11.56 -1.61
CA LEU A 214 -9.01 11.59 -3.01
C LEU A 214 -10.12 11.11 -3.96
N ASN A 215 -11.28 10.71 -3.44
CA ASN A 215 -12.41 10.23 -4.27
C ASN A 215 -12.77 11.17 -5.43
N PRO A 216 -12.88 12.50 -5.25
CA PRO A 216 -13.15 13.40 -6.37
C PRO A 216 -12.07 13.35 -7.47
N ALA A 217 -10.81 13.16 -7.10
CA ALA A 217 -9.72 13.04 -8.06
C ALA A 217 -9.75 11.70 -8.81
N PHE A 218 -10.16 10.62 -8.15
CA PHE A 218 -10.42 9.33 -8.80
C PHE A 218 -11.59 9.42 -9.78
N GLU A 219 -12.70 10.06 -9.39
CA GLU A 219 -13.89 10.27 -10.24
C GLU A 219 -13.57 11.14 -11.47
N ASP A 220 -12.72 12.16 -11.30
CA ASP A 220 -12.23 13.01 -12.38
C ASP A 220 -11.16 12.36 -13.27
N GLY A 221 -10.71 11.13 -12.93
CA GLY A 221 -9.61 10.46 -13.62
C GLY A 221 -8.23 11.12 -13.43
N LYS A 222 -8.09 12.06 -12.49
CA LYS A 222 -6.83 12.76 -12.17
C LYS A 222 -5.93 11.95 -11.24
N ALA A 223 -6.49 10.94 -10.57
CA ALA A 223 -5.76 9.98 -9.77
C ALA A 223 -6.10 8.57 -10.21
N MET A 224 -5.12 7.67 -10.16
CA MET A 224 -5.29 6.25 -10.47
C MET A 224 -4.60 5.41 -9.40
N MET A 225 -5.33 4.48 -8.78
CA MET A 225 -4.76 3.48 -7.89
C MET A 225 -4.14 2.34 -8.70
N ILE A 226 -2.94 1.91 -8.32
CA ILE A 226 -2.26 0.79 -8.96
C ILE A 226 -2.47 -0.46 -8.11
N ASP A 227 -3.22 -1.41 -8.67
CA ASP A 227 -3.61 -2.65 -7.96
C ASP A 227 -2.49 -3.70 -7.96
N HIS A 228 -1.58 -3.66 -8.94
CA HIS A 228 -0.56 -4.68 -9.13
C HIS A 228 0.80 -4.05 -9.39
N PHE A 229 1.76 -4.39 -8.54
CA PHE A 229 3.18 -4.03 -8.66
C PHE A 229 4.02 -5.10 -7.96
N TYR A 230 5.32 -5.11 -8.22
CA TYR A 230 6.24 -6.03 -7.54
C TYR A 230 6.64 -5.45 -6.17
N ASP A 231 5.89 -5.78 -5.10
CA ASP A 231 6.05 -5.22 -3.75
C ASP A 231 7.51 -5.25 -3.27
N ASN A 232 8.19 -6.39 -3.43
CA ASN A 232 9.58 -6.57 -3.00
C ASN A 232 10.56 -5.62 -3.71
N GLU A 233 10.28 -5.23 -4.95
CA GLU A 233 11.12 -4.33 -5.72
C GLU A 233 10.89 -2.88 -5.27
N ILE A 234 9.63 -2.47 -5.13
CA ILE A 234 9.24 -1.16 -4.61
C ILE A 234 9.80 -0.99 -3.19
N ASP A 235 9.59 -1.96 -2.30
CA ASP A 235 10.09 -1.93 -0.93
C ASP A 235 11.62 -1.75 -0.91
N ARG A 236 12.36 -2.49 -1.76
CA ARG A 236 13.81 -2.32 -1.88
C ARG A 236 14.22 -0.93 -2.35
N ILE A 237 13.53 -0.37 -3.34
CA ILE A 237 13.81 0.99 -3.85
C ILE A 237 13.58 2.03 -2.76
N LEU A 238 12.51 1.88 -1.99
CA LEU A 238 12.14 2.75 -0.87
C LEU A 238 12.95 2.47 0.41
N GLY A 239 13.82 1.45 0.43
CA GLY A 239 14.60 1.05 1.61
C GLY A 239 13.72 0.54 2.76
N LEU A 240 12.62 -0.12 2.42
CA LEU A 240 11.69 -0.78 3.32
C LEU A 240 12.09 -2.26 3.48
N ASP A 241 11.75 -2.85 4.62
CA ASP A 241 12.12 -4.22 4.94
C ASP A 241 11.08 -5.26 4.48
N GLY A 242 9.90 -4.81 4.05
CA GLY A 242 8.82 -5.65 3.51
C GLY A 242 7.99 -6.38 4.55
N ILE A 243 8.30 -6.23 5.86
CA ILE A 243 7.63 -6.94 6.95
C ILE A 243 7.07 -5.95 7.98
N GLU A 244 7.94 -5.14 8.57
CA GLU A 244 7.60 -4.10 9.52
C GLU A 244 7.08 -2.85 8.83
N ARG A 245 7.71 -2.50 7.71
CA ARG A 245 7.27 -1.46 6.79
C ARG A 245 7.25 -2.03 5.39
N SER A 246 6.11 -1.89 4.73
CA SER A 246 5.92 -2.34 3.36
C SER A 246 4.90 -1.46 2.66
N ILE A 247 5.11 -1.23 1.37
CA ILE A 247 4.15 -0.54 0.52
C ILE A 247 2.77 -1.23 0.60
N GLN A 248 1.70 -0.45 0.69
CA GLN A 248 0.32 -0.96 0.72
C GLN A 248 -0.44 -0.57 -0.54
N THR A 249 -0.14 0.60 -1.09
CA THR A 249 -0.72 1.05 -2.36
C THR A 249 0.14 2.14 -2.97
N ILE A 250 0.07 2.22 -4.30
CA ILE A 250 0.64 3.29 -5.12
C ILE A 250 -0.52 3.97 -5.84
N ILE A 251 -0.48 5.30 -5.89
CA ILE A 251 -1.47 6.14 -6.57
C ILE A 251 -0.72 7.09 -7.48
N ILE A 252 -1.00 7.01 -8.77
CA ILE A 252 -0.50 7.94 -9.77
C ILE A 252 -1.38 9.18 -9.75
N CYS A 253 -0.76 10.37 -9.68
CA CYS A 253 -1.44 11.64 -9.56
C CYS A 253 -1.05 12.57 -10.72
N ALA A 254 -2.05 13.14 -11.38
CA ALA A 254 -1.88 14.10 -12.47
C ALA A 254 -2.73 15.35 -12.23
N ASP A 255 -2.36 16.45 -12.90
CA ASP A 255 -3.13 17.71 -12.91
C ASP A 255 -4.32 17.65 -13.87
N LYS A 256 -4.24 16.77 -14.87
CA LYS A 256 -5.28 16.50 -15.87
C LYS A 256 -5.72 15.04 -15.76
N ALA A 257 -6.88 14.73 -16.34
CA ALA A 257 -7.34 13.35 -16.43
C ALA A 257 -6.29 12.49 -17.17
N LEU A 258 -6.00 11.32 -16.63
CA LEU A 258 -5.08 10.35 -17.22
C LEU A 258 -5.76 9.67 -18.40
N ASP A 259 -5.07 9.58 -19.54
CA ASP A 259 -5.55 8.84 -20.70
C ASP A 259 -5.31 7.35 -20.46
N VAL A 260 -6.26 6.70 -19.77
CA VAL A 260 -6.19 5.25 -19.55
C VAL A 260 -6.72 4.57 -20.81
N VAL A 261 -5.82 3.99 -21.59
CA VAL A 261 -6.24 3.08 -22.67
C VAL A 261 -6.76 1.82 -21.98
N ASP A 262 -8.08 1.65 -21.95
CA ASP A 262 -8.74 0.43 -21.50
C ASP A 262 -8.25 -0.76 -22.36
N SER A 263 -7.16 -1.40 -21.94
CA SER A 263 -6.64 -2.62 -22.55
C SER A 263 -7.61 -3.80 -22.43
N ALA A 264 -8.64 -3.67 -21.58
CA ALA A 264 -9.69 -4.65 -21.36
C ALA A 264 -10.69 -4.83 -22.53
N THR A 265 -10.61 -4.04 -23.63
CA THR A 265 -11.57 -4.18 -24.76
C THR A 265 -10.99 -4.74 -26.05
N SER A 266 -9.70 -5.14 -26.10
CA SER A 266 -9.09 -5.59 -27.37
C SER A 266 -9.06 -7.10 -27.64
N GLU A 267 -9.39 -7.96 -26.67
CA GLU A 267 -9.28 -9.42 -26.85
C GLU A 267 -10.58 -10.16 -27.25
N ASP A 268 -11.74 -9.50 -27.27
CA ASP A 268 -13.03 -10.16 -27.63
C ASP A 268 -13.40 -10.09 -29.12
N LYS A 269 -12.41 -9.89 -30.00
CA LYS A 269 -12.59 -10.01 -31.47
C LYS A 269 -11.55 -10.93 -32.07
N LYS A 270 -11.65 -12.24 -31.79
CA LYS A 270 -11.18 -13.29 -32.71
C LYS A 270 -11.83 -14.64 -32.44
#